data_AF-A0A927IXF3-F1
#
_entry.id   AF-A0A927IXF3-F1
#
_cell.length_a   1.000
_cell.length_b   1.000
_cell.length_c   1.000
_cell.angle_alpha   90.00
_cell.angle_beta   90.00
_cell.angle_gamma   90.00
#
_symmetry.space_group_name_H-M   'P 1'
#
loop_
_entity.id
_entity.type
_entity.pdbx_description
1 polymer ?
#
loop_
_entity_poly.entity_id
_entity_poly.type
_entity_poly.pdbx_seq_one_letter_code
_entity_poly.pdbx_strand_id
1 'polypeptide(L)' 'MNEPKMKETDKSVIEFIESVENEKKKADAYQLLDIFEEVTGYEAKMWGPSIIGFGSYLSFSIFYELVNI' A
#
# COMPACT_ATOMS: atom_id res chain seq x y z
N MET A 1 22.23 11.94 9.69
CA MET A 1 21.53 10.66 9.49
C MET A 1 20.07 10.99 9.21
N ASN A 2 19.58 10.85 7.97
CA ASN A 2 18.15 10.98 7.70
C ASN A 2 17.54 9.60 7.91
N GLU A 3 16.90 9.38 9.04
CA GLU A 3 16.08 8.18 9.24
C GLU A 3 14.94 8.20 8.20
N PRO A 4 14.69 7.10 7.48
CA PRO A 4 13.49 7.00 6.66
C PRO A 4 12.28 7.11 7.60
N LYS A 5 11.48 8.17 7.43
CA LYS A 5 10.26 8.41 8.22
C LYS A 5 9.20 7.34 8.02
N MET A 6 9.33 6.54 6.96
CA MET A 6 8.46 5.41 6.67
C MET A 6 9.15 4.11 7.09
N LYS A 7 8.58 3.45 8.09
CA LYS A 7 8.96 2.11 8.51
C LYS A 7 7.83 1.16 8.15
N GLU A 8 8.19 -0.08 7.80
CA GLU A 8 7.20 -1.15 7.75
C GLU A 8 6.52 -1.26 9.12
N THR A 9 5.21 -1.48 9.10
CA THR A 9 4.40 -1.68 10.30
C THR A 9 3.77 -3.05 10.23
N ASP A 10 3.47 -3.63 11.39
CA ASP A 10 2.72 -4.90 11.50
C ASP A 10 1.22 -4.76 11.14
N LYS A 11 0.82 -3.65 10.52
CA LYS A 11 -0.57 -3.47 10.07
C LYS A 11 -0.82 -4.27 8.81
N SER A 12 -1.96 -4.95 8.78
CA SER A 12 -2.40 -5.70 7.60
C SER A 12 -2.85 -4.74 6.50
N VAL A 13 -2.35 -4.95 5.27
CA VAL A 13 -2.80 -4.19 4.09
C VAL A 13 -4.28 -4.41 3.82
N ILE A 14 -4.75 -5.65 3.99
CA ILE A 14 -6.16 -6.02 3.79
C ILE A 14 -7.07 -5.26 4.75
N GLU A 15 -6.74 -5.20 6.06
CA GLU A 15 -7.51 -4.42 7.03
C GLU A 15 -7.56 -2.93 6.67
N PHE A 16 -6.47 -2.39 6.11
CA PHE A 16 -6.47 -1.00 5.62
C PHE A 16 -7.43 -0.83 4.43
N ILE A 17 -7.39 -1.72 3.43
CA ILE A 17 -8.32 -1.68 2.30
C ILE A 17 -9.76 -1.83 2.79
N GLU A 18 -10.04 -2.72 3.73
CA GLU A 18 -11.37 -2.89 4.31
C GLU A 18 -11.85 -1.66 5.10
N SER A 19 -10.93 -0.91 5.70
CA SER A 19 -11.24 0.34 6.42
C SER A 19 -11.66 1.50 5.51
N VAL A 20 -11.40 1.42 4.20
CA VAL A 20 -11.78 2.47 3.24
C VAL A 20 -13.30 2.47 3.05
N GLU A 21 -14.02 3.56 3.34
CA GLU A 21 -15.49 3.55 3.21
C GLU A 21 -15.98 3.42 1.76
N ASN A 22 -15.16 3.80 0.78
CA ASN A 22 -15.52 3.81 -0.64
C ASN A 22 -15.24 2.46 -1.32
N GLU A 23 -16.30 1.75 -1.69
CA GLU A 23 -16.22 0.43 -2.35
C GLU A 23 -15.43 0.45 -3.67
N LYS A 24 -15.48 1.54 -4.46
CA LYS A 24 -14.67 1.65 -5.68
C LYS A 24 -13.19 1.70 -5.35
N LYS A 25 -12.81 2.51 -4.36
CA LYS A 25 -11.42 2.61 -3.91
C LYS A 25 -10.91 1.30 -3.33
N LYS A 26 -11.79 0.51 -2.68
CA LYS A 26 -11.43 -0.87 -2.28
C LYS A 26 -11.11 -1.74 -3.49
N ALA A 27 -12.01 -1.77 -4.47
CA ALA A 27 -11.83 -2.59 -5.68
C ALA A 27 -10.56 -2.18 -6.44
N ASP A 28 -10.31 -0.89 -6.58
CA ASP A 28 -9.09 -0.37 -7.21
C ASP A 28 -7.84 -0.75 -6.40
N ALA A 29 -7.89 -0.64 -5.07
CA ALA A 29 -6.77 -1.05 -4.21
C ALA A 29 -6.48 -2.56 -4.31
N TYR A 30 -7.51 -3.41 -4.39
CA TYR A 30 -7.34 -4.84 -4.62
C TYR A 30 -6.77 -5.16 -6.00
N GLN A 31 -7.21 -4.46 -7.05
CA GLN A 31 -6.63 -4.63 -8.39
C GLN A 31 -5.16 -4.22 -8.41
N LEU A 32 -4.83 -3.06 -7.82
CA LEU A 32 -3.45 -2.60 -7.75
C LEU A 32 -2.62 -3.58 -6.92
N LEU A 33 -3.15 -4.07 -5.79
CA LEU A 33 -2.50 -5.10 -4.97
C LEU A 33 -2.10 -6.31 -5.82
N ASP A 34 -3.06 -6.88 -6.56
CA ASP A 34 -2.85 -8.06 -7.40
C ASP A 34 -1.83 -7.79 -8.52
N ILE A 35 -1.96 -6.66 -9.23
CA ILE A 35 -1.03 -6.26 -10.28
C ILE A 35 0.38 -6.08 -9.74
N PHE A 36 0.53 -5.44 -8.57
CA PHE A 36 1.84 -5.19 -8.00
C PHE A 36 2.47 -6.44 -7.37
N GLU A 37 1.70 -7.32 -6.76
CA GLU A 37 2.19 -8.63 -6.32
C GLU A 37 2.63 -9.48 -7.52
N GLU A 38 1.88 -9.48 -8.61
CA GLU A 38 2.24 -10.20 -9.84
C GLU A 38 3.51 -9.63 -10.50
N VAL A 39 3.59 -8.31 -10.65
CA VAL A 39 4.70 -7.63 -11.34
C VAL A 39 5.98 -7.64 -10.51
N THR A 40 5.87 -7.45 -9.20
CA THR A 40 7.04 -7.32 -8.32
C THR A 40 7.44 -8.64 -7.65
N GLY A 41 6.50 -9.57 -7.48
CA GLY A 41 6.69 -10.81 -6.72
C GLY A 41 6.84 -10.62 -5.21
N TYR A 42 6.58 -9.41 -4.69
CA TYR A 42 6.66 -9.10 -3.27
C TYR A 42 5.28 -8.86 -2.68
N GLU A 43 5.05 -9.42 -1.49
CA GLU A 43 3.84 -9.16 -0.71
C GLU A 43 3.75 -7.67 -0.32
N ALA A 44 2.53 -7.15 -0.36
CA ALA A 44 2.26 -5.80 0.11
C ALA A 44 2.36 -5.70 1.63
N LYS A 45 2.99 -4.63 2.11
CA LYS A 45 3.08 -4.28 3.53
C LYS A 45 2.62 -2.85 3.76
N MET A 46 2.14 -2.59 4.98
CA MET A 46 1.82 -1.23 5.41
C MET A 46 3.10 -0.49 5.83
N TRP A 47 3.31 0.68 5.25
CA TRP A 47 4.39 1.60 5.57
C TRP A 47 3.79 2.85 6.23
N GLY A 48 3.90 2.98 7.54
CA GLY A 48 3.24 4.07 8.27
C GLY A 48 1.70 3.98 8.26
N PRO A 49 0.99 5.10 8.48
CA PRO A 49 -0.45 5.06 8.77
C PRO A 49 -1.36 4.88 7.55
N SER A 50 -0.89 5.17 6.33
CA SER A 50 -1.75 5.25 5.15
C SER A 50 -1.03 4.96 3.82
N ILE A 51 0.09 4.24 3.86
CA ILE A 51 0.86 3.90 2.64
C ILE A 51 1.02 2.40 2.58
N ILE A 52 0.75 1.84 1.41
CA ILE A 52 1.02 0.44 1.06
C ILE A 52 2.28 0.44 0.19
N GLY A 53 3.25 -0.40 0.55
CA GLY A 53 4.48 -0.60 -0.21
C GLY A 53 4.73 -2.09 -0.46
N PHE A 54 5.49 -2.41 -1.50
CA PHE A 54 5.77 -3.78 -1.92
C PHE A 54 7.28 -4.04 -1.78
N GLY A 55 7.65 -5.06 -0.99
CA GLY A 55 9.06 -5.40 -0.72
C GLY A 55 9.82 -4.38 0.14
N SER A 56 11.16 -4.50 0.17
CA SER A 56 12.07 -3.58 0.92
C SER A 56 12.41 -2.30 0.17
N TYR A 57 12.00 -2.16 -1.08
CA TYR A 57 12.21 -0.97 -1.88
C TYR A 57 10.93 -0.15 -1.90
N LEU A 58 10.98 1.01 -1.26
CA LEU A 58 9.94 2.03 -1.23
C LEU A 58 9.75 2.63 -2.64
N SER A 59 9.21 1.86 -3.58
CA SER A 59 8.90 2.32 -4.93
C SER A 59 7.46 2.83 -5.02
N PHE A 60 6.95 3.52 -3.99
CA PHE A 60 5.53 3.86 -3.92
C PHE A 60 5.26 5.23 -3.31
N SER A 61 5.31 6.25 -4.16
CA SER A 61 4.50 7.47 -4.00
C SER A 61 3.15 7.35 -4.73
N ILE A 62 2.91 6.26 -5.47
CA ILE A 62 1.82 6.15 -6.46
C ILE A 62 0.48 5.74 -5.81
N PHE A 63 0.51 4.97 -4.74
CA PHE A 63 -0.72 4.46 -4.11
C PHE A 63 -1.50 5.57 -3.35
N TYR A 64 -0.78 6.51 -2.74
CA TYR A 64 -1.41 7.63 -2.02
C TYR A 64 -2.16 8.57 -2.97
N GLU A 65 -1.60 8.82 -4.15
CA GLU A 65 -2.18 9.73 -5.15
C GLU A 65 -3.42 9.11 -5.83
N LEU A 66 -3.41 7.79 -6.05
CA LEU A 66 -4.56 7.07 -6.60
C LEU A 66 -5.72 6.92 -5.61
N VAL A 67 -5.43 6.78 -4.30
CA VAL A 67 -6.47 6.64 -3.27
C VAL A 67 -7.03 8.01 -2.82
N ASN A 68 -6.33 9.13 -3.02
CA ASN A 68 -6.81 10.48 -2.67
C ASN A 68 -7.37 11.31 -3.84
N ILE A 69 -7.41 10.78 -5.06
CA ILE A 69 -8.18 11.37 -6.17
C ILE A 69 -9.64 10.90 -6.14
#